data_AF-A0A0U4GAZ6-F1
#
_entry.id   AF-A0A0U4GAZ6-F1
#
_cell.length_a   1.000
_cell.length_b   1.000
_cell.length_c   1.000
_cell.angle_alpha   90.00
_cell.angle_beta   90.00
_cell.angle_gamma   90.00
#
_symmetry.space_group_name_H-M   'P 1'
#
loop_
_entity.id
_entity.type
_entity.pdbx_description
1 polymer ?
#
loop_
_entity_poly.entity_id
_entity_poly.type
_entity_poly.pdbx_seq_one_letter_code
_entity_poly.pdbx_strand_id
1 'polypeptide(L)'
;MRIIAFISSIFLLMSMNTAAFAQQSEELTDLASVVTDSSLNVDSWQVTIKESIHEDEIDHILENLQRKNSYKVSSAEDEKTVKYNFERVQKDTGVSESFNVVIPKNPVHKAELIAVLQGKNWDDSTSDVYLNRINAIQSNYFTKKSTKFACLMTEVSGKMKDGYIFDKLKQKLNLSVTKTQTDNNEDSSVKKIVYGYTPLWEQEISTEEPMNLQMVVHDSAQDSTRLTIGTPILINEY
;
A
#
# COMPACT_ATOMS: atom_id res chain seq x y z
N MET A 1 7.56 57.82 1.02
CA MET A 1 7.74 56.75 2.04
C MET A 1 6.50 55.88 2.26
N ARG A 2 5.27 56.43 2.34
CA ARG A 2 4.04 55.62 2.55
C ARG A 2 3.73 54.58 1.45
N ILE A 3 4.01 54.91 0.18
CA ILE A 3 3.76 54.00 -0.95
C ILE A 3 4.74 52.81 -0.97
N ILE A 4 6.01 53.05 -0.59
CA ILE A 4 7.03 52.00 -0.51
C ILE A 4 6.72 51.02 0.63
N ALA A 5 6.23 51.53 1.77
CA ALA A 5 5.75 50.69 2.87
C ALA A 5 4.53 49.83 2.47
N PHE A 6 3.64 50.36 1.63
CA PHE A 6 2.46 49.63 1.16
C PHE A 6 2.83 48.51 0.17
N ILE A 7 3.76 48.76 -0.75
CA ILE A 7 4.25 47.76 -1.71
C ILE A 7 5.04 46.65 -0.99
N SER A 8 5.84 47.00 0.02
CA SER A 8 6.56 46.03 0.86
C SER A 8 5.62 45.15 1.70
N SER A 9 4.46 45.67 2.10
CA SER A 9 3.43 44.92 2.83
C SER A 9 2.67 43.93 1.94
N ILE A 10 2.54 44.19 0.64
CA ILE A 10 1.88 43.29 -0.33
C ILE A 10 2.79 42.12 -0.69
N PHE A 11 4.11 42.34 -0.78
CA PHE A 11 5.08 41.27 -1.02
C PHE A 11 5.19 40.28 0.16
N LEU A 12 5.05 40.75 1.40
CA LEU A 12 5.03 39.90 2.61
C LEU A 12 3.78 39.00 2.70
N LEU A 13 2.66 39.40 2.09
CA LEU A 13 1.43 38.61 2.06
C LEU A 13 1.43 37.53 0.97
N MET A 14 2.26 37.66 -0.09
CA MET A 14 2.38 36.64 -1.13
C MET A 14 3.30 35.47 -0.75
N SER A 15 4.12 35.60 0.30
CA SER A 15 5.00 34.52 0.79
C SER A 15 4.31 33.50 1.72
N MET A 16 3.02 33.65 2.03
CA MET A 16 2.30 32.74 2.95
C MET A 16 1.36 31.74 2.28
N ASN A 17 1.31 31.69 0.94
CA ASN A 17 0.57 30.67 0.20
C ASN A 17 1.50 29.64 -0.46
N THR A 18 2.55 29.21 0.25
CA THR A 18 2.90 27.80 0.08
C THR A 18 1.81 27.05 0.81
N ALA A 19 0.72 26.73 0.09
CA ALA A 19 -0.07 25.58 0.44
C ALA A 19 0.94 24.44 0.46
N ALA A 20 1.49 24.14 1.64
CA ALA A 20 1.94 22.82 1.95
C ALA A 20 0.71 21.98 1.62
N PHE A 21 0.71 21.38 0.43
CA PHE A 21 0.07 20.09 0.25
C PHE A 21 0.62 19.32 1.44
N ALA A 22 -0.16 19.25 2.52
CA ALA A 22 0.07 18.28 3.56
C ALA A 22 0.15 17.00 2.75
N GLN A 23 1.36 16.47 2.62
CA GLN A 23 1.61 15.27 1.86
C GLN A 23 0.71 14.26 2.52
N GLN A 24 -0.42 13.96 1.86
CA GLN A 24 -1.39 13.00 2.32
C GLN A 24 -0.55 11.76 2.62
N SER A 25 -0.50 11.35 3.89
CA SER A 25 0.49 10.36 4.29
C SER A 25 0.22 9.09 3.48
N GLU A 26 1.29 8.55 2.92
CA GLU A 26 1.18 7.40 2.04
C GLU A 26 1.51 6.18 2.89
N GLU A 27 0.56 5.27 3.01
CA GLU A 27 0.58 4.24 4.03
C GLU A 27 1.77 3.28 3.90
N LEU A 28 2.17 2.91 2.68
CA LEU A 28 3.37 2.09 2.50
C LEU A 28 4.63 2.86 2.93
N THR A 29 4.73 4.13 2.56
CA THR A 29 5.86 5.00 2.89
C THR A 29 5.97 5.19 4.41
N ASP A 30 4.83 5.38 5.08
CA ASP A 30 4.76 5.44 6.54
C ASP A 30 5.25 4.13 7.17
N LEU A 31 4.75 2.98 6.71
CA LEU A 31 5.17 1.66 7.18
C LEU A 31 6.67 1.42 6.96
N ALA A 32 7.15 1.70 5.75
CA ALA A 32 8.55 1.51 5.39
C ALA A 32 9.45 2.39 6.26
N SER A 33 9.05 3.64 6.49
CA SER A 33 9.82 4.56 7.33
C SER A 33 9.91 4.09 8.79
N VAL A 34 8.89 3.42 9.34
CA VAL A 34 8.97 2.81 10.69
C VAL A 34 10.05 1.73 10.75
N VAL A 35 10.12 0.91 9.71
CA VAL A 35 11.09 -0.20 9.60
C VAL A 35 12.50 0.34 9.39
N THR A 36 12.70 1.25 8.43
CA THR A 36 14.03 1.80 8.11
C THR A 36 14.57 2.68 9.24
N ASP A 37 13.74 3.49 9.90
CA ASP A 37 14.15 4.29 11.07
C ASP A 37 14.58 3.41 12.26
N SER A 38 14.11 2.16 12.28
CA SER A 38 14.50 1.15 13.26
C SER A 38 15.76 0.36 12.87
N SER A 39 16.48 0.82 11.83
CA SER A 39 17.68 0.16 11.29
C SER A 39 17.42 -1.28 10.83
N LEU A 40 16.21 -1.55 10.37
CA LEU A 40 15.84 -2.81 9.73
C LEU A 40 15.73 -2.62 8.22
N ASN A 41 15.88 -3.73 7.50
CA ASN A 41 15.69 -3.76 6.05
C ASN A 41 14.26 -4.20 5.74
N VAL A 42 13.69 -3.61 4.71
CA VAL A 42 12.46 -4.09 4.10
C VAL A 42 12.81 -5.24 3.16
N ASP A 43 12.29 -6.44 3.38
CA ASP A 43 12.60 -7.58 2.51
C ASP A 43 11.78 -7.54 1.22
N SER A 44 10.50 -7.20 1.36
CA SER A 44 9.57 -7.03 0.26
C SER A 44 8.41 -6.15 0.64
N TRP A 45 7.80 -5.53 -0.36
CA TRP A 45 6.59 -4.72 -0.20
C TRP A 45 5.68 -4.90 -1.41
N GLN A 46 4.40 -4.66 -1.18
CA GLN A 46 3.36 -4.72 -2.21
C GLN A 46 2.27 -3.70 -1.88
N VAL A 47 1.80 -3.00 -2.91
CA VAL A 47 0.59 -2.18 -2.88
C VAL A 47 -0.36 -2.67 -3.93
N THR A 48 -1.61 -2.87 -3.52
CA THR A 48 -2.69 -3.32 -4.40
C THR A 48 -3.78 -2.27 -4.39
N ILE A 49 -4.16 -1.76 -5.56
CA ILE A 49 -5.33 -0.90 -5.74
C ILE A 49 -6.41 -1.73 -6.40
N LYS A 50 -7.61 -1.73 -5.84
CA LYS A 50 -8.75 -2.52 -6.33
C LYS A 50 -9.98 -1.65 -6.47
N GLU A 51 -10.68 -1.78 -7.59
CA GLU A 51 -11.96 -1.10 -7.82
C GLU A 51 -12.92 -1.97 -8.64
N SER A 52 -14.20 -1.94 -8.27
CA SER A 52 -15.25 -2.53 -9.11
C SER A 52 -15.59 -1.54 -10.23
N ILE A 53 -15.47 -2.00 -11.47
CA ILE A 53 -15.69 -1.19 -12.67
C ILE A 53 -17.01 -1.55 -13.34
N HIS A 54 -17.60 -0.59 -14.04
CA HIS A 54 -18.80 -0.85 -14.83
C HIS A 54 -18.47 -1.49 -16.18
N GLU A 55 -19.41 -2.24 -16.75
CA GLU A 55 -19.21 -3.01 -17.98
C GLU A 55 -18.84 -2.11 -19.18
N ASP A 56 -19.39 -0.90 -19.23
CA ASP A 56 -19.12 0.11 -20.26
C ASP A 56 -17.72 0.73 -20.16
N GLU A 57 -17.02 0.56 -19.04
CA GLU A 57 -15.65 1.06 -18.84
C GLU A 57 -14.58 0.02 -19.22
N ILE A 58 -14.95 -1.26 -19.32
CA ILE A 58 -14.02 -2.38 -19.50
C ILE A 58 -13.20 -2.23 -20.78
N ASP A 59 -13.87 -2.02 -21.92
CA ASP A 59 -13.21 -1.93 -23.22
C ASP A 59 -12.23 -0.75 -23.26
N HIS A 60 -12.61 0.39 -22.69
CA HIS A 60 -11.73 1.55 -22.60
C HIS A 60 -10.48 1.28 -21.77
N ILE A 61 -10.63 0.60 -20.62
CA ILE A 61 -9.51 0.21 -19.77
C ILE A 61 -8.58 -0.76 -20.49
N LEU A 62 -9.14 -1.80 -21.13
CA LEU A 62 -8.36 -2.79 -21.88
C LEU A 62 -7.60 -2.14 -23.03
N GLU A 63 -8.24 -1.28 -23.82
CA GLU A 63 -7.57 -0.54 -24.90
C GLU A 63 -6.43 0.36 -24.38
N ASN A 64 -6.65 1.06 -23.28
CA ASN A 64 -5.64 1.93 -22.67
C ASN A 64 -4.43 1.14 -22.15
N LEU A 65 -4.66 -0.05 -21.58
CA LEU A 65 -3.59 -0.94 -21.11
C LEU A 65 -2.85 -1.59 -22.29
N GLN A 66 -3.58 -2.06 -23.31
CA GLN A 66 -3.00 -2.68 -24.51
C GLN A 66 -2.14 -1.72 -25.33
N ARG A 67 -2.52 -0.44 -25.41
CA ARG A 67 -1.75 0.60 -26.13
C ARG A 67 -0.37 0.82 -25.51
N LYS A 68 -0.19 0.49 -24.23
CA LYS A 68 1.12 0.56 -23.57
C LYS A 68 1.93 -0.68 -23.93
N ASN A 69 2.74 -0.55 -24.98
CA ASN A 69 3.64 -1.58 -25.51
C ASN A 69 4.66 -2.19 -24.51
N SER A 70 4.70 -1.70 -23.27
CA SER A 70 5.62 -2.15 -22.22
C SER A 70 5.04 -3.27 -21.34
N TYR A 71 3.76 -3.65 -21.49
CA TYR A 71 3.18 -4.78 -20.77
C TYR A 71 3.19 -6.06 -21.59
N LYS A 72 3.50 -7.17 -20.94
CA LYS A 72 3.15 -8.51 -21.43
C LYS A 72 1.68 -8.74 -21.13
N VAL A 73 0.93 -9.20 -22.12
CA VAL A 73 -0.51 -9.44 -22.00
C VAL A 73 -0.78 -10.93 -22.05
N SER A 74 -1.59 -11.41 -21.12
CA SER A 74 -2.13 -12.77 -21.12
C SER A 74 -3.60 -12.75 -20.76
N SER A 75 -4.39 -13.66 -21.32
CA SER A 75 -5.77 -13.88 -20.91
C SER A 75 -5.98 -15.33 -20.48
N ALA A 76 -6.86 -15.50 -19.50
CA ALA A 76 -7.32 -16.80 -19.04
C ALA A 76 -8.84 -16.77 -18.90
N GLU A 77 -9.49 -17.83 -19.31
CA GLU A 77 -10.93 -17.98 -19.20
C GLU A 77 -11.25 -19.30 -18.49
N ASP A 78 -12.09 -19.22 -17.47
CA ASP A 78 -12.65 -20.38 -16.79
C ASP A 78 -14.19 -20.37 -16.87
N GLU A 79 -14.85 -21.32 -16.21
CA GLU A 79 -16.31 -21.43 -16.23
C GLU A 79 -17.03 -20.19 -15.68
N LYS A 80 -16.37 -19.36 -14.86
CA LYS A 80 -16.98 -18.26 -14.11
C LYS A 80 -16.47 -16.88 -14.51
N THR A 81 -15.25 -16.78 -15.05
CA THR A 81 -14.56 -15.51 -15.25
C THR A 81 -13.70 -15.50 -16.51
N VAL A 82 -13.53 -14.30 -17.07
CA VAL A 82 -12.48 -13.96 -18.01
C VAL A 82 -11.50 -13.03 -17.31
N LYS A 83 -10.21 -13.34 -17.36
CA LYS A 83 -9.15 -12.57 -16.72
C LYS A 83 -8.17 -12.09 -17.77
N TYR A 84 -7.88 -10.79 -17.75
CA TYR A 84 -6.78 -10.20 -18.50
C TYR A 84 -5.70 -9.75 -17.53
N ASN A 85 -4.46 -10.19 -17.74
CA ASN A 85 -3.30 -9.79 -16.96
C ASN A 85 -2.30 -9.04 -17.84
N PHE A 86 -1.85 -7.88 -17.36
CA PHE A 86 -0.89 -6.99 -17.98
C PHE A 86 0.28 -6.82 -17.03
N GLU A 87 1.45 -7.35 -17.36
CA GLU A 87 2.61 -7.35 -16.47
C GLU A 87 3.78 -6.57 -17.06
N ARG A 88 4.39 -5.71 -16.25
CA ARG A 88 5.63 -5.00 -16.57
C ARG A 88 6.61 -5.14 -15.42
N VAL A 89 7.69 -5.87 -15.66
CA VAL A 89 8.83 -5.95 -14.73
C VAL A 89 9.90 -4.96 -15.18
N GLN A 90 10.15 -3.93 -14.37
CA GLN A 90 11.23 -2.98 -14.63
C GLN A 90 12.51 -3.47 -13.93
N LYS A 91 13.42 -4.06 -14.71
CA LYS A 91 14.68 -4.61 -14.18
C LYS A 91 15.56 -3.53 -13.55
N ASP A 92 15.52 -2.30 -14.09
CA ASP A 92 16.41 -1.22 -13.67
C ASP A 92 15.99 -0.56 -12.34
N THR A 93 14.70 -0.63 -11.98
CA THR A 93 14.18 -0.04 -10.75
C THR A 93 13.91 -1.07 -9.65
N GLY A 94 13.95 -2.38 -9.95
CA GLY A 94 13.59 -3.42 -9.00
C GLY A 94 12.09 -3.46 -8.64
N VAL A 95 11.27 -2.66 -9.33
CA VAL A 95 9.82 -2.57 -9.12
C VAL A 95 9.08 -3.26 -10.25
N SER A 96 8.16 -4.15 -9.89
CA SER A 96 7.23 -4.78 -10.84
C SER A 96 5.82 -4.24 -10.66
N GLU A 97 5.12 -4.13 -11.78
CA GLU A 97 3.78 -3.59 -11.88
C GLU A 97 2.91 -4.56 -12.68
N SER A 98 1.69 -4.82 -12.21
CA SER A 98 0.71 -5.59 -12.97
C SER A 98 -0.70 -5.00 -12.87
N PHE A 99 -1.50 -5.22 -13.90
CA PHE A 99 -2.94 -4.95 -13.90
C PHE A 99 -3.69 -6.23 -14.23
N ASN A 100 -4.73 -6.51 -13.45
CA ASN A 100 -5.66 -7.60 -13.68
C ASN A 100 -7.06 -7.03 -13.86
N VAL A 101 -7.69 -7.37 -14.98
CA VAL A 101 -9.12 -7.10 -15.23
C VAL A 101 -9.85 -8.44 -15.11
N VAL A 102 -10.71 -8.57 -14.11
CA VAL A 102 -11.50 -9.78 -13.84
C VAL A 102 -12.95 -9.50 -14.21
N ILE A 103 -13.44 -10.19 -15.24
CA ILE A 103 -14.79 -10.03 -15.77
C ILE A 103 -15.59 -11.29 -15.44
N PRO A 104 -16.61 -11.20 -14.56
CA PRO A 104 -17.47 -12.34 -14.27
C PRO A 104 -18.40 -12.62 -15.45
N LYS A 105 -18.66 -13.91 -15.72
CA LYS A 105 -19.65 -14.34 -16.72
C LYS A 105 -21.09 -14.19 -16.23
N ASN A 106 -21.29 -14.10 -14.91
CA ASN A 106 -22.59 -13.80 -14.32
C ASN A 106 -22.72 -12.28 -14.15
N PRO A 107 -23.67 -11.63 -14.84
CA PRO A 107 -23.83 -10.16 -14.83
C PRO A 107 -24.32 -9.61 -13.48
N VAL A 108 -24.72 -10.47 -12.53
CA VAL A 108 -25.01 -10.05 -11.15
C VAL A 108 -23.74 -9.55 -10.43
N HIS A 109 -22.56 -10.03 -10.84
CA HIS A 109 -21.29 -9.59 -10.29
C HIS A 109 -20.67 -8.51 -11.18
N LYS A 110 -20.03 -7.52 -10.55
CA LYS A 110 -19.31 -6.47 -11.28
C LYS A 110 -17.91 -6.96 -11.68
N ALA A 111 -17.40 -6.42 -12.77
CA ALA A 111 -16.00 -6.60 -13.10
C ALA A 111 -15.10 -5.86 -12.10
N GLU A 112 -13.86 -6.31 -11.97
CA GLU A 112 -12.88 -5.74 -11.05
C GLU A 112 -11.60 -5.38 -11.81
N LEU A 113 -11.09 -4.17 -11.56
CA LEU A 113 -9.74 -3.77 -11.92
C LEU A 113 -8.85 -3.84 -10.68
N ILE A 114 -7.71 -4.51 -10.82
CA ILE A 114 -6.73 -4.68 -9.75
C ILE A 114 -5.36 -4.27 -10.29
N ALA A 115 -4.72 -3.28 -9.68
CA ALA A 115 -3.33 -2.94 -9.96
C ALA A 115 -2.46 -3.37 -8.79
N VAL A 116 -1.31 -3.98 -9.08
CA VAL A 116 -0.33 -4.39 -8.07
C VAL A 116 1.01 -3.76 -8.41
N LEU A 117 1.59 -3.06 -7.44
CA LEU A 117 2.96 -2.54 -7.49
C LEU A 117 3.74 -3.20 -6.36
N GLN A 118 4.88 -3.81 -6.65
CA GLN A 118 5.64 -4.55 -5.67
C GLN A 118 7.14 -4.46 -5.94
N GLY A 119 7.94 -4.66 -4.90
CA GLY A 119 9.39 -4.61 -4.98
C GLY A 119 10.06 -5.30 -3.80
N LYS A 120 11.40 -5.30 -3.85
CA LYS A 120 12.29 -5.73 -2.76
C LYS A 120 13.09 -4.54 -2.29
N ASN A 121 13.47 -4.54 -1.02
CA ASN A 121 14.17 -3.43 -0.40
C ASN A 121 13.36 -2.13 -0.43
N TRP A 122 13.76 -1.19 0.43
CA TRP A 122 13.19 0.14 0.46
C TRP A 122 14.27 1.15 0.82
N ASP A 123 14.47 2.12 -0.06
CA ASP A 123 15.35 3.26 0.10
C ASP A 123 14.71 4.49 -0.56
N ASP A 124 15.38 5.64 -0.48
CA ASP A 124 14.85 6.90 -1.03
C ASP A 124 14.57 6.81 -2.53
N SER A 125 15.46 6.13 -3.29
CA SER A 125 15.28 5.93 -4.72
C SER A 125 14.05 5.08 -5.03
N THR A 126 13.82 4.02 -4.25
CA THR A 126 12.66 3.14 -4.39
C THR A 126 11.38 3.87 -4.01
N SER A 127 11.41 4.67 -2.95
CA SER A 127 10.31 5.54 -2.51
C SER A 127 9.90 6.53 -3.60
N ASP A 128 10.85 7.21 -4.23
CA ASP A 128 10.59 8.15 -5.32
C ASP A 128 9.96 7.46 -6.54
N VAL A 129 10.49 6.29 -6.94
CA VAL A 129 9.92 5.50 -8.03
C VAL A 129 8.50 5.05 -7.67
N TYR A 130 8.31 4.55 -6.45
CA TYR A 130 7.02 4.11 -5.94
C TYR A 130 5.98 5.24 -5.98
N LEU A 131 6.27 6.39 -5.36
CA LEU A 131 5.35 7.53 -5.28
C LEU A 131 4.95 8.03 -6.68
N ASN A 132 5.92 8.13 -7.59
CA ASN A 132 5.63 8.52 -8.97
C ASN A 132 4.73 7.50 -9.69
N ARG A 133 4.98 6.20 -9.51
CA ARG A 133 4.18 5.16 -10.15
C ARG A 133 2.79 5.04 -9.54
N ILE A 134 2.66 5.01 -8.22
CA ILE A 134 1.35 4.82 -7.57
C ILE A 134 0.41 5.99 -7.88
N ASN A 135 0.92 7.23 -7.89
CA ASN A 135 0.14 8.41 -8.27
C ASN A 135 -0.29 8.36 -9.74
N ALA A 136 0.59 7.90 -10.63
CA ALA A 136 0.25 7.73 -12.04
C ALA A 136 -0.76 6.59 -12.26
N ILE A 137 -0.69 5.51 -11.50
CA ILE A 137 -1.66 4.41 -11.57
C ILE A 137 -3.02 4.90 -11.08
N GLN A 138 -3.07 5.50 -9.89
CA GLN A 138 -4.29 6.00 -9.28
C GLN A 138 -4.99 7.01 -10.19
N SER A 139 -4.27 8.01 -10.71
CA SER A 139 -4.88 9.09 -11.53
C SER A 139 -5.37 8.63 -12.91
N ASN A 140 -4.75 7.61 -13.51
CA ASN A 140 -5.09 7.18 -14.87
C ASN A 140 -6.14 6.07 -14.93
N TYR A 141 -6.28 5.27 -13.87
CA TYR A 141 -7.04 4.02 -13.93
C TYR A 141 -8.08 3.85 -12.83
N PHE A 142 -8.00 4.63 -11.75
CA PHE A 142 -8.84 4.43 -10.58
C PHE A 142 -9.55 5.71 -10.18
N THR A 143 -10.75 5.58 -9.63
CA THR A 143 -11.48 6.69 -9.03
C THR A 143 -11.17 6.79 -7.54
N LYS A 144 -11.74 7.78 -6.86
CA LYS A 144 -11.64 7.90 -5.40
C LYS A 144 -12.34 6.77 -4.62
N LYS A 145 -13.11 5.91 -5.31
CA LYS A 145 -13.80 4.77 -4.71
C LYS A 145 -12.92 3.53 -4.60
N SER A 146 -11.74 3.53 -5.22
CA SER A 146 -10.82 2.40 -5.15
C SER A 146 -10.35 2.14 -3.72
N THR A 147 -10.19 0.88 -3.37
CA THR A 147 -9.55 0.46 -2.11
C THR A 147 -8.07 0.23 -2.36
N LYS A 148 -7.21 0.77 -1.49
CA LYS A 148 -5.76 0.57 -1.55
C LYS A 148 -5.34 -0.30 -0.38
N PHE A 149 -4.51 -1.28 -0.67
CA PHE A 149 -3.93 -2.17 0.32
C PHE A 149 -2.42 -2.03 0.24
N ALA A 150 -1.75 -1.86 1.38
CA ALA A 150 -0.30 -1.86 1.44
C ALA A 150 0.16 -2.96 2.39
N CYS A 151 1.25 -3.62 2.03
CA CYS A 151 1.87 -4.67 2.81
C CYS A 151 3.38 -4.56 2.70
N LEU A 152 4.06 -4.78 3.82
CA LEU A 152 5.51 -4.76 3.93
C LEU A 152 5.97 -5.91 4.80
N MET A 153 7.06 -6.55 4.39
CA MET A 153 7.70 -7.65 5.12
C MET A 153 9.11 -7.28 5.55
N THR A 154 9.50 -7.67 6.75
CA THR A 154 10.84 -7.45 7.31
C THR A 154 11.23 -8.59 8.24
N GLU A 155 12.52 -8.91 8.31
CA GLU A 155 13.08 -9.89 9.23
C GLU A 155 13.80 -9.22 10.39
N VAL A 156 13.53 -9.73 11.59
CA VAL A 156 13.98 -9.15 12.85
C VAL A 156 14.75 -10.21 13.63
N SER A 157 16.04 -9.97 13.88
CA SER A 157 16.84 -10.86 14.72
C SER A 157 16.63 -10.55 16.21
N GLY A 158 16.11 -11.51 16.96
CA GLY A 158 15.92 -11.43 18.41
C GLY A 158 14.61 -10.78 18.88
N LYS A 159 13.97 -11.41 19.88
CA LYS A 159 12.64 -11.04 20.42
C LYS A 159 12.52 -9.61 20.97
N MET A 160 13.62 -8.97 21.38
CA MET A 160 13.61 -7.58 21.87
C MET A 160 13.26 -6.57 20.77
N LYS A 161 13.58 -6.88 19.51
CA LYS A 161 13.34 -5.95 18.40
C LYS A 161 11.90 -5.97 17.89
N ASP A 162 11.16 -7.06 18.09
CA ASP A 162 9.73 -7.13 17.73
C ASP A 162 8.89 -6.15 18.54
N GLY A 163 9.12 -6.09 19.86
CA GLY A 163 8.48 -5.12 20.74
C GLY A 163 8.85 -3.68 20.39
N TYR A 164 10.11 -3.44 20.02
CA TYR A 164 10.59 -2.13 19.61
C TYR A 164 9.88 -1.61 18.34
N ILE A 165 9.74 -2.46 17.31
CA ILE A 165 9.01 -2.09 16.09
C ILE A 165 7.56 -1.74 16.39
N PHE A 166 6.93 -2.51 17.26
CA PHE A 166 5.55 -2.25 17.64
C PHE A 166 5.39 -0.91 18.38
N ASP A 167 6.31 -0.58 19.29
CA ASP A 167 6.30 0.71 19.97
C ASP A 167 6.57 1.88 19.00
N LYS A 168 7.40 1.66 17.97
CA LYS A 168 7.60 2.63 16.89
C LYS A 168 6.36 2.83 16.04
N LEU A 169 5.63 1.76 15.71
CA LEU A 169 4.33 1.86 15.04
C LEU A 169 3.33 2.68 15.87
N LYS A 170 3.23 2.41 17.18
CA LYS A 170 2.41 3.21 18.11
C LYS A 170 2.77 4.68 18.11
N GLN A 171 4.05 4.99 18.22
CA GLN A 171 4.51 6.37 18.29
C GLN A 171 4.32 7.11 16.97
N LYS A 172 4.75 6.51 15.86
CA LYS A 172 4.78 7.18 14.55
C LYS A 172 3.40 7.29 13.92
N LEU A 173 2.57 6.27 14.10
CA LEU A 173 1.24 6.22 13.51
C LEU A 173 0.13 6.63 14.48
N ASN A 174 0.44 6.99 15.73
CA ASN A 174 -0.59 7.14 16.77
C ASN A 174 -1.49 5.88 16.85
N LEU A 175 -0.88 4.69 16.72
CA LEU A 175 -1.59 3.42 16.61
C LEU A 175 -2.19 3.03 17.96
N SER A 176 -3.50 2.82 17.97
CA SER A 176 -4.23 2.17 19.07
C SER A 176 -4.40 0.69 18.77
N VAL A 177 -4.15 -0.18 19.75
CA VAL A 177 -4.29 -1.63 19.59
C VAL A 177 -5.73 -2.01 19.85
N THR A 178 -6.39 -2.54 18.82
CA THR A 178 -7.79 -2.98 18.86
C THR A 178 -7.89 -4.42 19.32
N LYS A 179 -7.05 -5.31 18.76
CA LYS A 179 -7.08 -6.74 19.04
C LYS A 179 -5.70 -7.36 18.95
N THR A 180 -5.43 -8.38 19.76
CA THR A 180 -4.26 -9.25 19.60
C THR A 180 -4.72 -10.70 19.68
N GLN A 181 -4.23 -11.51 18.76
CA GLN A 181 -4.44 -12.95 18.70
C GLN A 181 -3.07 -13.62 18.79
N THR A 182 -2.93 -14.61 19.66
CA THR A 182 -1.69 -15.39 19.80
C THR A 182 -2.03 -16.82 19.46
N ASP A 183 -1.24 -17.43 18.60
CA ASP A 183 -1.33 -18.86 18.32
C ASP A 183 -0.32 -19.59 19.20
N ASN A 184 -0.82 -20.51 20.02
CA ASN A 184 -0.01 -21.31 20.94
C ASN A 184 0.33 -22.69 20.35
N ASN A 185 -0.06 -22.96 19.10
CA ASN A 185 0.31 -24.18 18.42
C ASN A 185 1.81 -24.15 18.05
N GLU A 186 2.56 -25.14 18.53
CA GLU A 186 4.00 -25.25 18.24
C GLU A 186 4.27 -25.44 16.75
N ASP A 187 3.35 -26.12 16.03
CA ASP A 187 3.46 -26.38 14.59
C ASP A 187 3.09 -25.17 13.72
N SER A 188 2.53 -24.11 14.31
CA SER A 188 2.14 -22.91 13.58
C SER A 188 3.31 -21.99 13.36
N SER A 189 3.51 -21.59 12.10
CA SER A 189 4.48 -20.55 11.74
C SER A 189 4.04 -19.17 12.23
N VAL A 190 2.73 -18.92 12.36
CA VAL A 190 2.18 -17.66 12.87
C VAL A 190 2.16 -17.73 14.38
N LYS A 191 2.77 -16.76 15.06
CA LYS A 191 2.77 -16.70 16.54
C LYS A 191 1.83 -15.65 17.07
N LYS A 192 1.67 -14.54 16.35
CA LYS A 192 0.86 -13.42 16.82
C LYS A 192 0.31 -12.61 15.66
N ILE A 193 -0.94 -12.20 15.78
CA ILE A 193 -1.58 -11.24 14.90
C ILE A 193 -2.06 -10.06 15.74
N VAL A 194 -1.67 -8.86 15.37
CA VAL A 194 -2.05 -7.62 16.04
C VAL A 194 -2.85 -6.77 15.07
N TYR A 195 -4.01 -6.33 15.52
CA TYR A 195 -4.88 -5.41 14.81
C TYR A 195 -4.87 -4.07 15.53
N GLY A 196 -4.86 -2.99 14.76
CA GLY A 196 -4.91 -1.65 15.31
C GLY A 196 -5.58 -0.64 14.40
N TYR A 197 -5.71 0.55 14.97
CA TYR A 197 -6.29 1.71 14.33
C TYR A 197 -5.37 2.91 14.45
N THR A 198 -5.13 3.59 13.33
CA THR A 198 -4.50 4.90 13.27
C THR A 198 -5.46 5.92 12.65
N PRO A 199 -5.61 7.11 13.24
CA PRO A 199 -6.40 8.18 12.63
C PRO A 199 -5.68 8.90 11.47
N LEU A 200 -4.43 8.51 11.15
CA LEU A 200 -3.65 9.14 10.09
C LEU A 200 -4.05 8.65 8.69
N TRP A 201 -4.71 7.49 8.60
CA TRP A 201 -5.09 6.87 7.33
C TRP A 201 -6.61 6.94 7.12
N GLU A 202 -7.04 7.21 5.90
CA GLU A 202 -8.46 7.37 5.56
C GLU A 202 -9.21 6.05 5.45
N GLN A 203 -8.53 4.97 5.01
CA GLN A 203 -9.15 3.68 4.78
C GLN A 203 -9.20 2.87 6.08
N GLU A 204 -10.36 2.31 6.39
CA GLU A 204 -10.58 1.44 7.54
C GLU A 204 -11.55 0.31 7.21
N ILE A 205 -11.48 -0.75 8.01
CA ILE A 205 -12.52 -1.76 8.10
C ILE A 205 -13.36 -1.45 9.32
N SER A 206 -14.57 -1.01 9.09
CA SER A 206 -15.55 -0.80 10.15
C SER A 206 -16.11 -2.16 10.60
N THR A 207 -15.62 -2.66 11.73
CA THR A 207 -16.23 -3.78 12.48
C THR A 207 -16.94 -3.23 13.73
N GLU A 208 -16.99 -3.97 14.85
CA GLU A 208 -17.42 -3.41 16.14
C GLU A 208 -16.49 -2.29 16.60
N GLU A 209 -15.20 -2.41 16.30
CA GLU A 209 -14.21 -1.35 16.44
C GLU A 209 -13.51 -1.13 15.08
N PRO A 210 -13.25 0.12 14.67
CA PRO A 210 -12.54 0.39 13.43
C PRO A 210 -11.10 -0.13 13.50
N MET A 211 -10.62 -0.71 12.41
CA MET A 211 -9.24 -1.17 12.27
C MET A 211 -8.72 -0.86 10.87
N ASN A 212 -7.47 -0.45 10.78
CA ASN A 212 -6.81 -0.15 9.51
C ASN A 212 -5.33 -0.53 9.49
N LEU A 213 -4.89 -1.34 10.44
CA LEU A 213 -3.57 -1.93 10.45
C LEU A 213 -3.65 -3.37 10.96
N GLN A 214 -2.93 -4.26 10.29
CA GLN A 214 -2.69 -5.62 10.74
C GLN A 214 -1.18 -5.92 10.69
N MET A 215 -0.66 -6.50 11.76
CA MET A 215 0.71 -7.00 11.84
C MET A 215 0.70 -8.48 12.22
N VAL A 216 1.36 -9.30 11.43
CA VAL A 216 1.55 -10.74 11.67
C VAL A 216 3.01 -11.00 11.99
N VAL A 217 3.20 -11.80 13.03
CA VAL A 217 4.50 -12.23 13.55
C VAL A 217 4.64 -13.71 13.25
N HIS A 218 5.63 -14.06 12.44
CA HIS A 218 5.98 -15.44 12.12
C HIS A 218 7.30 -15.83 12.76
N ASP A 219 7.41 -17.08 13.22
CA ASP A 219 8.71 -17.67 13.51
C ASP A 219 9.50 -17.85 12.21
N SER A 220 10.78 -17.48 12.24
CA SER A 220 11.74 -17.72 11.15
C SER A 220 12.92 -18.55 11.68
N ALA A 221 13.88 -18.86 10.82
CA ALA A 221 15.04 -19.67 11.18
C ALA A 221 15.97 -18.91 12.16
N GLN A 222 16.71 -19.66 13.01
CA GLN A 222 17.85 -19.13 13.79
C GLN A 222 17.54 -17.87 14.62
N ASP A 223 16.57 -17.95 15.54
CA ASP A 223 16.21 -16.86 16.48
C ASP A 223 15.78 -15.54 15.81
N SER A 224 15.30 -15.61 14.57
CA SER A 224 14.70 -14.48 13.87
C SER A 224 13.19 -14.61 13.77
N THR A 225 12.53 -13.46 13.71
CA THR A 225 11.10 -13.30 13.56
C THR A 225 10.84 -12.59 12.24
N ARG A 226 9.89 -13.07 11.44
CA ARG A 226 9.43 -12.35 10.25
C ARG A 226 8.16 -11.59 10.58
N LEU A 227 8.16 -10.29 10.30
CA LEU A 227 7.02 -9.41 10.48
C LEU A 227 6.42 -9.09 9.12
N THR A 228 5.10 -9.23 9.02
CA THR A 228 4.30 -8.76 7.89
C THR A 228 3.37 -7.68 8.42
N ILE A 229 3.48 -6.45 7.93
CA ILE A 229 2.66 -5.31 8.38
C ILE A 229 1.89 -4.80 7.18
N GLY A 230 0.58 -4.58 7.32
CA GLY A 230 -0.23 -4.06 6.24
C GLY A 230 -1.49 -3.31 6.67
N THR A 231 -2.13 -2.72 5.68
CA THR A 231 -3.32 -1.87 5.82
C THR A 231 -4.25 -2.02 4.61
N PRO A 232 -5.57 -1.83 4.78
CA PRO A 232 -6.26 -1.82 6.07
C PRO A 232 -6.22 -3.21 6.75
N ILE A 233 -6.06 -4.28 5.97
CA ILE A 233 -5.74 -5.65 6.42
C ILE A 233 -4.81 -6.32 5.40
N LEU A 234 -4.20 -7.43 5.80
CA LEU A 234 -3.40 -8.25 4.91
C LEU A 234 -4.31 -9.11 4.03
N ILE A 235 -4.25 -8.87 2.72
CA ILE A 235 -5.07 -9.59 1.71
C ILE A 235 -4.39 -10.86 1.18
N ASN A 236 -3.11 -11.06 1.47
CA ASN A 236 -2.30 -12.20 0.99
C ASN A 236 -1.81 -13.10 2.13
N GLU A 237 -2.62 -13.29 3.18
CA GLU A 237 -2.31 -14.27 4.24
C GLU A 237 -2.66 -15.70 3.82
N TYR A 238 -2.02 -16.24 2.77
CA TYR A 238 -2.16 -17.66 2.40
C TYR A 238 -0.87 -18.22 1.79
#